data_AF-A0A7X0BXU4-F1
#
_entry.id   AF-A0A7X0BXU4-F1
#
_cell.length_a   1.000
_cell.length_b   1.000
_cell.length_c   1.000
_cell.angle_alpha   90.00
_cell.angle_beta   90.00
_cell.angle_gamma   90.00
#
_symmetry.space_group_name_H-M   'P 1'
#
loop_
_entity.id
_entity.type
_entity.pdbx_description
1 polymer ?
#
loop_
_entity_poly.entity_id
_entity_poly.type
_entity_poly.pdbx_seq_one_letter_code
_entity_poly.pdbx_strand_id
1 'polypeptide(L)'
;MSRSEFDDIRAFLSDETTHAADLLRVARTLIDDLEHARMREAMLSTYYLRLLTAARASVAAQADGAADPLAFVKHELGEHGQLPADGESVSRILADARTAAALLACLEQGSPAGRAGGLRLRRCVGTGRRLSH
;
A
#
# COMPACT_ATOMS: atom_id res chain seq x y z
N MET A 1 -1.98 10.82 -0.78
CA MET A 1 -1.23 11.89 -1.44
C MET A 1 -0.72 11.42 -2.78
N SER A 2 -0.84 12.25 -3.81
CA SER A 2 -0.36 11.97 -5.15
C SER A 2 1.13 12.34 -5.31
N ARG A 3 1.79 11.80 -6.33
CA ARG A 3 3.19 12.17 -6.64
C ARG A 3 3.35 13.66 -6.94
N SER A 4 2.32 14.29 -7.50
CA SER A 4 2.26 15.73 -7.78
C SER A 4 2.30 16.58 -6.50
N GLU A 5 1.55 16.18 -5.47
CA GLU A 5 1.48 16.93 -4.20
C GLU A 5 2.82 16.97 -3.48
N PHE A 6 3.64 15.90 -3.59
CA PHE A 6 4.99 15.91 -3.03
C PHE A 6 5.93 16.86 -3.76
N ASP A 7 5.75 17.03 -5.07
CA ASP A 7 6.55 17.96 -5.87
C ASP A 7 6.14 19.41 -5.54
N ASP A 8 4.85 19.67 -5.31
CA ASP A 8 4.36 20.97 -4.85
C ASP A 8 4.90 21.34 -3.47
N ILE A 9 4.93 20.39 -2.53
CA ILE A 9 5.55 20.59 -1.21
C ILE A 9 7.06 20.87 -1.35
N ARG A 10 7.78 20.14 -2.22
CA ARG A 10 9.22 20.39 -2.44
C ARG A 10 9.48 21.77 -3.04
N ALA A 11 8.65 22.19 -3.99
CA ALA A 11 8.73 23.52 -4.59
C ALA A 11 8.49 24.61 -3.54
N PHE A 12 7.45 24.44 -2.72
CA PHE A 12 7.13 25.32 -1.59
C PHE A 12 8.28 25.41 -0.59
N LEU A 13 8.84 24.26 -0.16
CA LEU A 13 9.97 24.22 0.78
C LEU A 13 11.26 24.86 0.23
N SER A 14 11.39 24.96 -1.09
CA SER A 14 12.55 25.56 -1.75
C SER A 14 12.41 27.06 -2.00
N ASP A 15 11.24 27.64 -1.71
CA ASP A 15 10.96 29.07 -1.87
C ASP A 15 11.60 29.86 -0.71
N GLU A 16 12.48 30.80 -1.06
CA GLU A 16 13.18 31.69 -0.11
C GLU A 16 12.25 32.61 0.68
N THR A 17 11.00 32.78 0.23
CA THR A 17 9.97 33.58 0.92
C THR A 17 9.19 32.79 1.98
N THR A 18 9.49 31.50 2.17
CA THR A 18 8.80 30.65 3.13
C THR A 18 9.17 31.00 4.57
N HIS A 19 8.16 31.29 5.39
CA HIS A 19 8.35 31.65 6.79
C HIS A 19 8.31 30.41 7.70
N ALA A 20 8.98 30.47 8.85
CA ALA A 20 9.02 29.36 9.82
C ALA A 20 7.63 28.91 10.30
N ALA A 21 6.67 29.84 10.41
CA ALA A 21 5.29 29.52 10.78
C ALA A 21 4.57 28.67 9.73
N ASP A 22 4.85 28.90 8.44
CA ASP A 22 4.28 28.10 7.35
C ASP A 22 4.86 26.69 7.34
N LEU A 23 6.17 26.56 7.60
CA LEU A 23 6.81 25.24 7.74
C LEU A 23 6.19 24.42 8.86
N LEU A 24 5.93 25.03 10.03
CA LEU A 24 5.28 24.36 11.15
C LEU A 24 3.85 23.92 10.83
N ARG A 25 3.11 24.75 10.08
CA ARG A 25 1.75 24.41 9.62
C ARG A 25 1.77 23.22 8.66
N VAL A 26 2.66 23.24 7.66
CA VAL A 26 2.83 22.13 6.71
C VAL A 26 3.26 20.85 7.44
N ALA A 27 4.22 20.95 8.37
CA ALA A 27 4.66 19.81 9.17
C ALA A 27 3.52 19.18 9.96
N ARG A 28 2.64 20.00 10.57
CA ARG A 28 1.48 19.50 11.31
C ARG A 28 0.49 18.77 10.42
N THR A 29 0.15 19.35 9.27
CA THR A 29 -0.73 18.70 8.29
C THR A 29 -0.14 17.37 7.81
N LEU A 30 1.16 17.30 7.52
CA LEU A 30 1.81 16.06 7.10
C LEU A 30 1.84 15.00 8.21
N ILE A 31 1.99 15.40 9.47
CA ILE A 31 1.90 14.48 10.62
C ILE A 31 0.47 13.94 10.73
N ASP A 32 -0.54 14.81 10.69
CA ASP A 32 -1.94 14.41 10.77
C ASP A 32 -2.28 13.44 9.62
N ASP A 33 -1.86 13.74 8.38
CA ASP A 33 -2.06 12.88 7.22
C ASP A 33 -1.37 11.51 7.37
N LEU A 34 -0.15 11.50 7.93
CA LEU A 34 0.59 10.26 8.21
C LEU A 34 -0.12 9.42 9.27
N GLU A 35 -0.63 10.03 10.33
CA GLU A 35 -1.39 9.35 11.38
C GLU A 35 -2.68 8.74 10.82
N HIS A 36 -3.42 9.50 10.01
CA HIS A 36 -4.61 9.00 9.32
C HIS A 36 -4.28 7.86 8.35
N ALA A 37 -3.16 7.94 7.62
CA ALA A 37 -2.73 6.87 6.73
C ALA A 37 -2.38 5.60 7.52
N ARG A 38 -1.63 5.71 8.62
CA ARG A 38 -1.27 4.58 9.49
C ARG A 38 -2.50 3.95 10.15
N MET A 39 -3.46 4.76 10.58
CA MET A 39 -4.71 4.24 11.14
C MET A 39 -5.49 3.43 10.10
N ARG A 40 -5.63 3.96 8.87
CA ARG A 40 -6.28 3.24 7.78
C ARG A 40 -5.54 1.95 7.41
N GLU A 41 -4.21 1.98 7.37
CA GLU A 41 -3.40 0.80 7.12
C GLU A 41 -3.60 -0.27 8.21
N ALA A 42 -3.59 0.12 9.48
CA ALA A 42 -3.81 -0.79 10.61
C ALA A 42 -5.21 -1.43 10.55
N MET A 43 -6.23 -0.65 10.23
CA MET A 43 -7.59 -1.16 10.03
C MET A 43 -7.67 -2.15 8.86
N LEU A 44 -7.13 -1.79 7.68
CA LEU A 44 -7.12 -2.67 6.51
C LEU A 44 -6.33 -3.95 6.75
N SER A 45 -5.19 -3.86 7.43
CA SER A 45 -4.36 -5.02 7.81
C SER A 45 -5.13 -5.97 8.73
N THR A 46 -5.91 -5.41 9.67
CA THR A 46 -6.77 -6.17 10.57
C THR A 46 -7.89 -6.88 9.81
N TYR A 47 -8.61 -6.17 8.93
CA TYR A 47 -9.66 -6.77 8.10
C TYR A 47 -9.13 -7.85 7.17
N TYR A 48 -7.97 -7.61 6.55
CA TYR A 48 -7.31 -8.62 5.73
C TYR A 48 -6.96 -9.88 6.54
N LEU A 49 -6.39 -9.71 7.74
CA LEU A 49 -6.05 -10.83 8.60
C LEU A 49 -7.28 -11.64 9.03
N ARG A 50 -8.39 -10.97 9.35
CA ARG A 50 -9.67 -11.62 9.66
C ARG A 50 -10.18 -12.44 8.47
N LEU A 51 -10.24 -11.83 7.29
CA LEU A 51 -10.69 -12.51 6.07
C LEU A 51 -9.80 -13.70 5.72
N LEU A 52 -8.47 -13.54 5.82
CA LEU A 52 -7.52 -14.63 5.57
C LEU A 52 -7.72 -15.78 6.56
N THR A 53 -7.99 -15.47 7.82
CA THR A 53 -8.26 -16.47 8.87
C THR A 53 -9.57 -17.21 8.58
N ALA A 54 -10.63 -16.51 8.22
CA ALA A 54 -11.90 -17.11 7.83
C ALA A 54 -11.77 -18.00 6.58
N ALA A 55 -11.03 -17.54 5.57
CA ALA A 55 -10.75 -18.32 4.37
C ALA A 55 -10.01 -19.63 4.69
N ARG A 56 -8.98 -19.56 5.54
CA ARG A 56 -8.25 -20.74 6.02
C ARG A 56 -9.16 -21.70 6.80
N ALA A 57 -10.01 -21.18 7.67
CA ALA A 57 -10.99 -21.98 8.42
C ALA A 57 -11.97 -22.67 7.47
N SER A 58 -12.46 -21.98 6.45
CA SER A 58 -13.37 -22.55 5.45
C SER A 58 -12.73 -23.67 4.62
N VAL A 59 -11.46 -23.52 4.23
CA VAL A 59 -10.72 -24.60 3.54
C VAL A 59 -10.54 -25.81 4.45
N ALA A 60 -10.20 -25.61 5.73
CA ALA A 60 -10.07 -26.70 6.69
C ALA A 60 -11.41 -27.42 6.95
N ALA A 61 -12.50 -26.65 7.13
CA ALA A 61 -13.84 -27.19 7.30
C ALA A 61 -14.30 -28.02 6.09
N GLN A 62 -13.93 -27.61 4.87
CA GLN A 62 -14.20 -28.38 3.65
C GLN A 62 -13.45 -29.70 3.64
N ALA A 63 -12.18 -29.71 4.07
CA ALA A 63 -11.37 -30.92 4.14
C ALA A 63 -11.88 -31.91 5.21
N ASP A 64 -12.48 -31.40 6.29
CA ASP A 64 -13.07 -32.18 7.37
C ASP A 64 -14.51 -32.65 7.09
N GLY A 65 -15.10 -32.23 5.96
CA GLY A 65 -16.47 -32.61 5.57
C GLY A 65 -17.56 -31.91 6.39
N ALA A 66 -17.30 -30.70 6.90
CA ALA A 66 -18.29 -29.90 7.61
C ALA A 66 -19.54 -29.62 6.74
N ALA A 67 -20.70 -29.45 7.39
CA ALA A 67 -21.97 -29.25 6.69
C ALA A 67 -22.08 -27.91 5.94
N ASP A 68 -21.48 -26.83 6.47
CA ASP A 68 -21.34 -25.54 5.77
C ASP A 68 -19.89 -25.04 5.85
N PRO A 69 -19.01 -25.52 4.94
CA PRO A 69 -17.61 -25.13 4.94
C PRO A 69 -17.38 -23.64 4.73
N LEU A 70 -18.29 -22.96 4.04
CA LEU A 70 -18.16 -21.54 3.71
C LEU A 70 -18.70 -20.61 4.82
N ALA A 71 -19.21 -21.14 5.92
CA ALA A 71 -19.84 -20.35 7.00
C ALA A 71 -18.95 -19.19 7.48
N PHE A 72 -17.65 -19.42 7.70
CA PHE A 72 -16.72 -18.42 8.18
C PHE A 72 -16.52 -17.27 7.18
N VAL A 73 -16.26 -17.59 5.91
CA VAL A 73 -16.08 -16.56 4.86
C VAL A 73 -17.39 -15.80 4.61
N LYS A 74 -18.54 -16.49 4.59
CA LYS A 74 -19.85 -15.83 4.45
C LYS A 74 -20.11 -14.84 5.58
N HIS A 75 -19.77 -15.22 6.82
CA HIS A 75 -19.92 -14.33 7.98
C HIS A 75 -19.07 -13.07 7.84
N GLU A 76 -17.76 -13.22 7.56
CA GLU A 76 -16.87 -12.05 7.40
C GLU A 76 -17.28 -11.17 6.22
N LEU A 77 -17.66 -11.74 5.07
CA LEU A 77 -18.18 -10.95 3.95
C LEU A 77 -19.49 -10.22 4.30
N GLY A 78 -20.37 -10.87 5.08
CA GLY A 78 -21.63 -10.29 5.54
C GLY A 78 -21.43 -9.09 6.46
N GLU A 79 -20.53 -9.20 7.44
CA GLU A 79 -20.19 -8.11 8.37
C GLU A 79 -19.69 -6.85 7.64
N HIS A 80 -19.10 -7.02 6.45
CA HIS A 80 -18.58 -5.94 5.62
C HIS A 80 -19.48 -5.55 4.44
N GLY A 81 -20.68 -6.14 4.33
CA GLY A 81 -21.61 -5.88 3.22
C GLY A 81 -21.06 -6.26 1.84
N GLN A 82 -20.17 -7.26 1.79
CA GLN A 82 -19.47 -7.74 0.59
C GLN A 82 -20.03 -9.05 0.05
N LEU A 83 -21.18 -9.51 0.56
CA LEU A 83 -21.87 -10.66 -0.03
C LEU A 83 -22.41 -10.29 -1.42
N PRO A 84 -22.36 -11.21 -2.40
CA PRO A 84 -22.99 -11.00 -3.70
C PRO A 84 -24.44 -10.57 -3.54
N ALA A 85 -24.84 -9.54 -4.27
CA ALA A 85 -26.21 -9.06 -4.23
C ALA A 85 -27.15 -9.99 -5.02
N ASP A 86 -28.44 -9.94 -4.69
CA ASP A 86 -29.45 -10.67 -5.44
C ASP A 86 -29.49 -10.22 -6.90
N GLY A 87 -29.40 -11.18 -7.84
CA GLY A 87 -29.38 -10.90 -9.28
C GLY A 87 -28.03 -10.44 -9.82
N GLU A 88 -26.99 -10.38 -8.98
CA GLU A 88 -25.64 -10.11 -9.46
C GLU A 88 -25.14 -11.24 -10.37
N SER A 89 -24.51 -10.87 -11.48
CA SER A 89 -24.04 -11.83 -12.46
C SER A 89 -22.83 -12.59 -11.93
N VAL A 90 -23.00 -13.90 -11.68
CA VAL A 90 -21.91 -14.80 -11.26
C VAL A 90 -20.72 -14.72 -12.22
N SER A 91 -20.97 -14.67 -13.54
CA SER A 91 -19.89 -14.57 -14.53
C SER A 91 -19.11 -13.27 -14.42
N ARG A 92 -19.77 -12.16 -14.06
CA ARG A 92 -19.13 -10.88 -13.76
C ARG A 92 -18.28 -10.96 -12.50
N ILE A 93 -18.82 -11.46 -11.38
CA ILE A 93 -18.07 -11.61 -10.13
C ILE A 93 -16.79 -12.43 -10.35
N LEU A 94 -16.89 -13.53 -11.09
CA LEU A 94 -15.72 -14.37 -11.42
C LEU A 94 -14.74 -13.66 -12.37
N ALA A 95 -15.22 -12.84 -13.30
CA ALA A 95 -14.37 -12.04 -14.17
C ALA A 95 -13.63 -10.94 -13.39
N ASP A 96 -14.31 -10.28 -12.47
CA ASP A 96 -13.75 -9.25 -11.60
C ASP A 96 -12.68 -9.85 -10.67
N ALA A 97 -12.94 -11.03 -10.09
CA ALA A 97 -11.96 -11.75 -9.29
C ALA A 97 -10.68 -12.11 -10.08
N ARG A 98 -10.82 -12.60 -11.32
CA ARG A 98 -9.68 -12.86 -12.21
C ARG A 98 -8.92 -11.58 -12.56
N THR A 99 -9.65 -10.51 -12.84
CA THR A 99 -9.06 -9.22 -13.20
C THR A 99 -8.27 -8.63 -12.03
N ALA A 100 -8.82 -8.68 -10.81
CA ALA A 100 -8.14 -8.23 -9.60
C ALA A 100 -6.84 -9.02 -9.36
N ALA A 101 -6.88 -10.35 -9.51
CA ALA A 101 -5.69 -11.19 -9.39
C ALA A 101 -4.61 -10.83 -10.43
N ALA A 102 -5.00 -10.57 -11.68
CA ALA A 102 -4.08 -10.17 -12.73
C ALA A 102 -3.46 -8.79 -12.46
N LEU A 103 -4.26 -7.82 -12.01
CA LEU A 103 -3.77 -6.49 -11.67
C LEU A 103 -2.76 -6.53 -10.51
N LEU A 104 -3.05 -7.34 -9.47
CA LEU A 104 -2.14 -7.53 -8.36
C LEU A 104 -0.81 -8.13 -8.82
N ALA A 105 -0.85 -9.18 -9.66
CA ALA A 105 0.35 -9.79 -10.20
C ALA A 105 1.20 -8.80 -11.03
N CYS A 106 0.57 -7.93 -11.82
CA CYS A 106 1.27 -6.87 -12.56
C CYS A 106 1.96 -5.87 -11.63
N LEU A 107 1.32 -5.49 -10.52
CA LEU A 107 1.90 -4.58 -9.53
C LEU A 107 3.11 -5.20 -8.80
N GLU A 108 3.01 -6.48 -8.43
CA GLU A 108 4.11 -7.22 -7.80
C GLU A 108 5.32 -7.34 -8.73
N GLN A 109 5.10 -7.58 -10.02
CA GLN A 109 6.16 -7.65 -11.04
C GLN A 109 6.79 -6.29 -11.36
N GLY A 110 6.00 -5.21 -11.29
CA GLY A 110 6.45 -3.84 -11.54
C GLY A 110 7.25 -3.21 -10.39
N SER A 111 7.28 -3.84 -9.21
CA SER A 111 8.04 -3.36 -8.06
C SER A 111 9.52 -3.72 -8.23
N PRO A 112 10.45 -2.75 -8.35
CA PRO A 112 11.85 -3.02 -8.61
C PRO A 112 12.56 -3.44 -7.31
N ALA A 113 12.18 -4.58 -6.74
CA ALA A 113 12.87 -5.21 -5.61
C ALA A 113 14.27 -5.77 -5.99
N GLY A 114 14.77 -5.50 -7.21
CA GLY A 114 16.05 -6.01 -7.74
C GLY A 114 17.13 -4.96 -8.01
N ARG A 115 16.95 -3.67 -7.69
CA ARG A 115 18.01 -2.66 -7.87
C ARG A 115 19.04 -2.58 -6.73
N ALA A 116 19.22 -3.66 -5.98
CA ALA A 116 20.40 -3.87 -5.13
C ALA A 116 21.62 -4.32 -5.96
N GLY A 117 21.86 -3.66 -7.11
CA GLY A 117 23.10 -3.75 -7.86
C GLY A 117 23.90 -2.49 -7.56
N GLY A 118 24.83 -2.58 -6.61
CA GLY A 118 25.54 -1.44 -6.03
C GLY A 118 25.95 -0.39 -7.05
N LEU A 119 25.46 0.84 -6.84
CA LEU A 119 26.07 2.05 -7.39
C LEU A 119 27.50 2.12 -6.86
N ARG A 120 28.44 1.52 -7.58
CA ARG A 120 29.87 1.79 -7.42
C ARG A 120 30.06 3.27 -7.74
N LEU A 121 30.01 4.11 -6.70
CA LEU A 121 30.44 5.49 -6.74
C LEU A 121 31.88 5.48 -7.26
N ARG A 122 32.06 5.80 -8.55
CA ARG A 122 33.36 6.14 -9.11
C ARG A 122 33.85 7.37 -8.34
N ARG A 123 34.72 7.13 -7.37
CA ARG A 123 35.42 8.16 -6.61
C ARG A 123 36.30 8.90 -7.60
N CYS A 124 35.87 10.09 -8.04
CA CYS A 124 36.74 11.02 -8.74
C CYS A 124 37.84 11.41 -7.76
N VAL A 125 39.05 10.88 -7.99
CA VAL A 125 40.26 11.28 -7.27
C VAL A 125 40.65 12.66 -7.79
N GLY A 126 40.17 13.71 -7.12
CA GLY A 126 40.63 15.07 -7.33
C GLY A 126 42.00 15.23 -6.67
N THR A 127 43.05 15.32 -7.50
CA THR A 127 44.41 15.66 -7.09
C THR A 127 44.44 17.05 -6.46
N GLY A 128 44.64 17.13 -5.14
CA GLY A 128 44.94 18.39 -4.45
C GLY A 128 46.34 18.88 -4.81
N ARG A 129 46.43 20.04 -5.49
CA ARG A 129 47.69 20.80 -5.57
C ARG A 129 47.87 21.55 -4.25
N ARG A 130 49.01 21.35 -3.59
CA ARG A 130 49.47 22.20 -2.48
C ARG A 130 50.06 23.47 -3.10
N LEU A 131 49.59 24.63 -2.66
CA LEU A 131 50.29 25.90 -2.86
C LEU A 131 51.51 25.90 -1.93
N SER A 132 52.69 26.09 -2.51
CA SER A 132 53.94 26.31 -1.77
C SER A 132 54.16 27.81 -1.59
N HIS A 133 54.78 28.16 -0.45
CA HIS A 133 55.16 29.49 0.01
C HIS A 133 55.78 30.40 -1.03
#